data_AF-A0A5C5TFC8-F1
#
_entry.id   AF-A0A5C5TFC8-F1
#
_cell.length_a   1.000
_cell.length_b   1.000
_cell.length_c   1.000
_cell.angle_alpha   90.00
_cell.angle_beta   90.00
_cell.angle_gamma   90.00
#
_symmetry.space_group_name_H-M   'P 1'
#
loop_
_entity.id
_entity.type
_entity.pdbx_description
1 polymer ?
#
loop_
_entity_poly.entity_id
_entity_poly.type
_entity_poly.pdbx_seq_one_letter_code
_entity_poly.pdbx_strand_id
1 'polypeptide(L)' 'MERTKFFYTRQYLERIWSNALKAGKQVEVSIKLRYDGASKRPKEFKIRYKIDSQEFLENIPNISKP' A
#
# COMPACT_ATOMS: atom_id res chain seq x y z
N MET A 1 10.72 -14.67 -10.05
CA MET A 1 11.13 -13.35 -9.55
C MET A 1 9.97 -12.36 -9.39
N GLU A 2 8.95 -12.36 -10.24
CA GLU A 2 7.82 -11.40 -10.11
C GLU A 2 6.82 -11.69 -8.98
N ARG A 3 6.58 -12.97 -8.65
CA ARG A 3 5.53 -13.33 -7.67
C ARG A 3 5.85 -12.89 -6.24
N THR A 4 7.12 -12.83 -5.85
CA THR A 4 7.55 -12.42 -4.50
C THR A 4 7.31 -10.94 -4.21
N LYS A 5 7.15 -10.12 -5.26
CA LYS A 5 7.06 -8.65 -5.17
C LYS A 5 5.75 -8.16 -4.53
N PHE A 6 4.67 -8.94 -4.65
CA PHE A 6 3.33 -8.58 -4.14
C PHE A 6 3.05 -9.01 -2.69
N PHE A 7 3.73 -10.05 -2.19
CA PHE A 7 3.42 -10.63 -0.89
C PHE A 7 3.87 -9.78 0.30
N TYR A 8 4.95 -9.01 0.13
CA TYR A 8 5.50 -8.15 1.17
C TYR A 8 5.11 -6.67 1.01
N THR A 9 4.36 -6.32 -0.02
CA THR A 9 4.18 -4.91 -0.41
C THR A 9 3.51 -4.08 0.69
N ARG A 10 2.51 -4.63 1.40
CA ARG A 10 1.85 -3.91 2.50
C ARG A 10 2.79 -3.67 3.69
N GLN A 11 3.44 -4.73 4.16
CA GLN A 11 4.41 -4.66 5.27
C GLN A 11 5.60 -3.76 4.92
N TYR A 12 6.02 -3.76 3.66
CA TYR A 12 7.09 -2.90 3.16
C TYR A 12 6.69 -1.42 3.22
N LEU A 13 5.48 -1.06 2.77
CA LEU A 13 4.98 0.31 2.86
C LEU A 13 4.81 0.76 4.31
N GLU A 14 4.23 -0.08 5.18
CA GLU A 14 4.11 0.22 6.61
C GLU A 14 5.47 0.45 7.26
N ARG A 15 6.50 -0.32 6.88
CA ARG A 15 7.87 -0.11 7.36
C ARG A 15 8.48 1.20 6.87
N ILE A 16 8.26 1.58 5.60
CA ILE A 16 8.71 2.88 5.07
C ILE A 16 8.08 4.02 5.88
N TRP A 17 6.76 3.98 6.07
CA TRP A 17 6.04 5.01 6.81
C TRP A 17 6.50 5.08 8.26
N SER A 18 6.68 3.92 8.92
CA SER A 18 7.20 3.85 10.29
C SER A 18 8.59 4.51 10.42
N ASN A 19 9.50 4.22 9.48
CA ASN A 19 10.83 4.82 9.49
C ASN A 19 10.80 6.33 9.24
N ALA A 20 9.93 6.80 8.35
CA ALA A 20 9.77 8.23 8.08
C ALA A 20 9.24 8.98 9.32
N LEU A 21 8.23 8.43 9.98
CA LEU A 21 7.71 8.99 11.24
C LEU A 21 8.81 9.04 12.33
N LYS A 22 9.62 7.98 12.47
CA LYS A 22 10.76 7.96 13.41
C LYS A 22 11.83 9.00 13.09
N ALA A 23 11.97 9.39 11.82
CA ALA A 23 12.87 10.43 11.38
C ALA A 23 12.29 11.86 11.52
N GLY A 24 11.10 12.00 12.14
CA GLY A 24 10.44 13.29 12.34
C GLY A 24 9.74 13.85 11.10
N LYS A 25 9.53 13.02 10.07
CA LYS A 25 8.87 13.43 8.82
C LYS A 25 7.35 13.34 8.94
N GLN A 26 6.65 14.14 8.13
CA GLN A 26 5.21 14.04 7.99
C GLN A 26 4.86 12.91 7.02
N VAL A 27 3.90 12.06 7.39
CA VAL A 27 3.39 11.00 6.53
C VAL A 27 1.89 11.15 6.37
N GLU A 28 1.43 11.29 5.13
CA GLU A 28 0.00 11.30 4.78
C GLU A 28 -0.31 10.07 3.94
N VAL A 29 -1.39 9.35 4.24
CA VAL A 29 -1.77 8.14 3.51
C VAL A 29 -3.26 8.19 3.17
N SER A 30 -3.58 7.96 1.90
CA SER A 30 -4.93 7.77 1.37
C SER A 30 -5.03 6.41 0.70
N ILE A 31 -5.95 5.56 1.17
CA ILE A 31 -6.17 4.22 0.63
C ILE A 31 -7.58 4.16 0.02
N LYS A 32 -7.65 3.82 -1.26
CA LYS A 32 -8.91 3.53 -1.96
C LYS A 32 -9.02 2.05 -2.27
N LEU A 33 -10.13 1.45 -1.90
CA LEU A 33 -10.43 0.04 -2.18
C LEU A 33 -11.15 -0.07 -3.53
N ARG A 34 -10.76 -1.03 -4.36
CA ARG A 34 -11.54 -1.43 -5.55
C ARG A 34 -12.10 -2.82 -5.31
N TYR A 35 -13.40 -2.98 -5.51
CA TYR A 35 -14.11 -4.25 -5.43
C TYR A 35 -14.43 -4.80 -6.82
N ASP A 36 -14.72 -6.10 -6.89
CA ASP A 36 -15.21 -6.76 -8.10
C ASP A 36 -16.65 -7.20 -7.86
N GLY A 37 -17.60 -6.65 -8.63
CA GLY A 37 -19.03 -6.90 -8.45
C GLY A 37 -19.51 -6.75 -7.00
N ALA A 38 -20.25 -7.76 -6.52
CA ALA A 38 -20.78 -7.81 -5.15
C ALA A 38 -19.83 -8.44 -4.13
N SER A 39 -18.54 -8.61 -4.47
CA SER A 39 -17.56 -9.19 -3.54
C SER A 39 -17.44 -8.36 -2.26
N LYS A 40 -17.47 -9.02 -1.11
CA LYS A 40 -17.17 -8.39 0.19
C LYS A 40 -15.66 -8.15 0.40
N ARG A 41 -14.80 -8.81 -0.40
CA ARG A 41 -13.34 -8.64 -0.35
C ARG A 41 -12.90 -7.70 -1.47
N PRO A 42 -12.09 -6.66 -1.18
CA PRO A 42 -11.54 -5.81 -2.23
C PRO A 42 -10.64 -6.65 -3.14
N LYS A 43 -10.59 -6.29 -4.42
CA LYS A 43 -9.71 -6.86 -5.43
C LYS A 43 -8.33 -6.19 -5.41
N GLU A 44 -8.25 -4.91 -5.06
CA GLU A 44 -7.00 -4.18 -4.91
C GLU A 44 -7.12 -3.02 -3.94
N PHE A 45 -5.96 -2.55 -3.48
CA PHE A 45 -5.75 -1.35 -2.70
C PHE A 45 -4.97 -0.35 -3.56
N LYS A 46 -5.55 0.81 -3.84
CA LYS A 46 -4.86 1.95 -4.45
C LYS A 46 -4.39 2.87 -3.34
N ILE A 47 -3.09 2.91 -3.12
CA ILE A 47 -2.46 3.65 -2.03
C ILE A 47 -1.77 4.87 -2.64
N ARG A 48 -2.16 6.04 -2.15
CA ARG A 48 -1.46 7.30 -2.38
C ARG A 48 -0.89 7.74 -1.04
N TYR A 49 0.42 7.95 -0.96
CA TYR A 49 1.03 8.45 0.25
C TYR A 49 2.03 9.56 -0.03
N LYS A 50 2.21 10.46 0.94
CA LYS A 50 3.21 11.52 0.92
C LYS A 50 4.13 11.38 2.11
N ILE A 51 5.42 11.60 1.87
CA ILE A 51 6.41 11.80 2.92
C ILE A 51 6.95 13.22 2.74
N ASP A 52 6.72 14.07 3.73
CA ASP A 52 6.83 15.53 3.61
C ASP A 52 6.03 16.03 2.41
N SER A 53 6.69 16.49 1.34
CA SER A 53 6.03 16.97 0.10
C SER A 53 6.12 15.99 -1.07
N GLN A 54 6.79 14.85 -0.91
CA GLN A 54 6.98 13.89 -2.00
C GLN A 54 5.85 12.87 -2.04
N GLU A 55 5.16 12.78 -3.18
CA GLU A 55 4.03 11.88 -3.39
C GLU A 55 4.42 10.57 -4.09
N PHE A 56 3.80 9.48 -3.66
CA PHE A 56 4.01 8.13 -4.16
C PHE A 56 2.66 7.44 -4.40
N LEU A 57 2.61 6.56 -5.40
CA LEU A 57 1.42 5.82 -5.82
C LEU A 57 1.72 4.32 -5.94
N GLU A 58 0.94 3.51 -5.25
CA GLU A 58 1.10 2.05 -5.21
C GLU A 58 -0.23 1.34 -5.42
N ASN A 59 -0.22 0.26 -6.20
CA ASN A 59 -1.39 -0.58 -6.45
C ASN A 59 -1.10 -2.00 -5.96
N ILE A 60 -1.79 -2.42 -4.89
CA ILE A 60 -1.59 -3.74 -4.30
C ILE A 60 -2.79 -4.62 -4.62
N PRO A 61 -2.64 -5.67 -5.45
CA PRO A 61 -3.70 -6.63 -5.68
C PRO A 61 -3.95 -7.47 -4.41
N ASN A 62 -5.23 -7.73 -4.11
CA ASN A 62 -5.63 -8.58 -3.00
C ASN A 62 -5.78 -10.03 -3.45
N ILE A 63 -4.65 -10.64 -3.79
CA ILE A 63 -4.58 -12.05 -4.19
C ILE A 63 -4.38 -12.94 -2.95
N SER A 64 -5.11 -14.07 -2.89
CA SER A 64 -4.80 -15.12 -1.94
C SER A 64 -3.44 -15.72 -2.25
N LYS A 65 -2.73 -16.19 -1.22
CA LYS A 65 -1.58 -17.08 -1.42
C LYS A 65 -2.09 -18.30 -2.22
N PRO A 66 -1.38 -18.75 -3.27
CA PRO A 66 -1.64 -20.06 -3.86
C PRO A 66 -1.42 -21.16 -2.81
#